data_AF-A0A5B0EM78-F1
#
_entry.id   AF-A0A5B0EM78-F1
#
_cell.length_a   1.000
_cell.length_b   1.000
_cell.length_c   1.000
_cell.angle_alpha   90.00
_cell.angle_beta   90.00
_cell.angle_gamma   90.00
#
_symmetry.space_group_name_H-M   'P 1'
#
loop_
_entity.id
_entity.type
_entity.pdbx_description
1 polymer ?
#
loop_
_entity_poly.entity_id
_entity_poly.type
_entity_poly.pdbx_seq_one_letter_code
_entity_poly.pdbx_strand_id
1 'polypeptide(L)'
;MCTIKRIQEGPAPYPLPDGWSNEVIVWSGMCRLQELKRETSPLVADQPTELRQYLIALPFENGAGVPLPRLFTGERGDLVETTGRVFNLKQSMAGSLLWENDFIAYENQTQQQP
;
A
#
# COMPACT_ATOMS: atom_id res chain seq x y z
N MET A 1 -11.93 4.09 3.75
CA MET A 1 -12.06 2.90 2.89
C MET A 1 -10.81 2.82 2.05
N CYS A 2 -10.27 1.61 1.86
CA CYS A 2 -9.00 1.37 1.22
C CYS A 2 -9.17 0.23 0.21
N THR A 3 -8.52 0.37 -0.94
CA THR A 3 -8.52 -0.62 -2.03
C THR A 3 -7.10 -1.15 -2.19
N ILE A 4 -6.96 -2.47 -2.13
CA ILE A 4 -5.68 -3.14 -2.30
C ILE A 4 -5.59 -3.63 -3.74
N LYS A 5 -4.53 -3.21 -4.42
CA LYS A 5 -4.25 -3.57 -5.80
C LYS A 5 -2.93 -4.34 -5.88
N ARG A 6 -2.88 -5.28 -6.81
CA ARG A 6 -1.68 -6.05 -7.13
C ARG A 6 -1.31 -5.84 -8.58
N ILE A 7 -0.04 -5.54 -8.81
CA ILE A 7 0.52 -5.47 -10.16
C ILE A 7 0.65 -6.91 -10.68
N GLN A 8 -0.08 -7.23 -11.74
CA GLN A 8 0.07 -8.49 -12.46
C GLN A 8 1.28 -8.41 -13.39
N GLU A 9 2.10 -9.47 -13.35
CA GLU A 9 3.17 -9.66 -14.31
C GLU A 9 2.60 -10.28 -15.58
N GLY A 10 2.96 -9.71 -16.73
CA GLY A 10 2.56 -10.25 -18.03
C GLY A 10 2.55 -9.18 -19.11
N PRO A 11 2.61 -9.58 -20.40
CA PRO A 11 2.39 -8.65 -21.49
C PRO A 11 0.95 -8.13 -21.44
N ALA A 12 0.76 -6.90 -21.91
CA ALA A 12 -0.59 -6.39 -22.10
C ALA A 12 -1.38 -7.33 -23.04
N PRO A 13 -2.65 -7.61 -22.75
CA PRO A 13 -3.48 -8.45 -23.60
C PRO A 13 -3.64 -7.79 -24.98
N TYR A 14 -3.75 -8.63 -26.01
CA TYR A 14 -3.99 -8.17 -27.39
C TYR A 14 -5.36 -8.66 -27.88
N PRO A 15 -6.22 -7.77 -28.42
CA PRO A 15 -6.03 -6.31 -28.54
C PRO A 15 -6.05 -5.62 -27.16
N LEU A 16 -5.36 -4.47 -27.05
CA LEU A 16 -5.31 -3.68 -25.81
C LEU A 16 -6.72 -3.14 -25.49
N PRO A 17 -7.35 -3.55 -24.39
CA PRO A 17 -8.64 -3.00 -23.98
C PRO A 17 -8.51 -1.53 -23.57
N ASP A 18 -9.55 -0.74 -23.81
CA ASP A 18 -9.61 0.63 -23.30
C ASP A 18 -9.57 0.64 -21.77
N GLY A 19 -8.70 1.49 -21.20
CA GLY A 19 -8.51 1.59 -19.75
C GLY A 19 -7.78 0.41 -19.12
N TRP A 20 -7.08 -0.42 -19.91
CA TRP A 20 -6.29 -1.52 -19.36
C TRP A 20 -5.20 -0.99 -18.42
N SER A 21 -5.17 -1.57 -17.22
CA SER A 21 -4.06 -1.43 -16.30
C SER A 21 -3.57 -2.83 -15.93
N ASN A 22 -2.29 -2.92 -15.63
CA ASN A 22 -1.67 -4.11 -15.04
C ASN A 22 -2.03 -4.29 -13.55
N GLU A 23 -2.92 -3.47 -12.98
CA GLU A 23 -3.33 -3.54 -11.59
C GLU A 23 -4.66 -4.29 -11.46
N VAL A 24 -4.71 -5.25 -10.53
CA VAL A 24 -5.95 -5.97 -10.19
C VAL A 24 -6.31 -5.71 -8.73
N ILE A 25 -7.57 -5.37 -8.49
CA ILE A 25 -8.11 -5.22 -7.13
C ILE A 25 -8.17 -6.59 -6.48
N VAL A 26 -7.40 -6.75 -5.40
CA VAL A 26 -7.33 -8.01 -4.65
C VAL A 26 -8.28 -7.99 -3.45
N TRP A 27 -8.48 -6.81 -2.86
CA TRP A 27 -9.36 -6.64 -1.70
C TRP A 27 -9.80 -5.19 -1.53
N SER A 28 -10.96 -4.97 -0.94
CA SER A 28 -11.44 -3.64 -0.57
C SER A 28 -12.17 -3.68 0.77
N GLY A 29 -11.93 -2.69 1.62
CA GLY A 29 -12.57 -2.61 2.93
C GLY A 29 -12.13 -1.40 3.75
N MET A 30 -12.42 -1.45 5.04
CA MET A 30 -11.97 -0.42 5.98
C MET A 30 -10.52 -0.70 6.37
N CYS A 31 -9.70 0.34 6.44
CA CYS A 31 -8.35 0.26 6.98
C CYS A 31 -8.10 1.46 7.89
N ARG A 32 -7.21 1.28 8.87
CA ARG A 32 -6.72 2.37 9.72
C ARG A 32 -5.33 2.77 9.24
N LEU A 33 -5.15 4.05 8.99
CA LEU A 33 -3.88 4.64 8.57
C LEU A 33 -3.32 5.50 9.69
N GLN A 34 -2.06 5.29 10.05
CA GLN A 34 -1.35 6.09 11.03
C GLN A 34 0.04 6.44 10.50
N GLU A 35 0.38 7.73 10.48
CA GLU A 35 1.74 8.16 10.15
C GLU A 35 2.71 7.77 11.27
N LEU A 36 3.81 7.13 10.92
CA LEU A 36 4.83 6.75 11.88
C LEU A 36 5.73 7.96 12.15
N LYS A 37 5.89 8.34 13.42
CA LYS A 37 6.74 9.46 13.82
C LYS A 37 8.19 9.18 13.43
N ARG A 38 8.85 10.21 12.89
CA ARG A 38 10.28 10.20 12.58
C ARG A 38 11.14 10.12 13.83
N GLU A 39 12.18 9.31 13.77
CA GLU A 39 13.44 9.65 14.44
C GLU A 39 14.18 10.65 13.55
N THR A 40 14.11 11.94 13.88
CA THR A 40 14.94 12.97 13.26
C THR A 40 16.39 12.72 13.66
N SER A 41 17.17 12.12 12.76
CA SER A 41 18.63 12.16 12.85
C SER A 41 19.10 13.39 12.05
N PRO A 42 19.67 14.42 12.68
CA PRO A 42 20.03 15.65 11.99
C PRO A 42 21.32 15.44 11.19
N LEU A 43 21.20 15.00 9.93
CA LEU A 43 22.29 15.08 8.96
C LEU A 43 22.09 16.36 8.13
N VAL A 44 22.94 17.36 8.44
CA VAL A 44 22.84 18.77 8.03
C VAL A 44 23.16 19.02 6.53
N ALA A 45 23.40 17.98 5.73
CA ALA A 45 24.04 18.16 4.41
C ALA A 45 23.29 17.57 3.19
N ASP A 46 22.23 16.78 3.36
CA ASP A 46 21.53 16.16 2.21
C ASP A 46 20.12 16.73 2.01
N GLN A 47 19.75 16.93 0.75
CA GLN A 47 18.41 17.28 0.33
C GLN A 47 17.43 16.25 0.90
N PRO A 48 16.36 16.65 1.61
CA PRO A 48 15.48 15.70 2.28
C PRO A 48 14.66 14.89 1.26
N THR A 49 15.21 13.78 0.78
CA THR A 49 14.47 12.73 0.07
C THR A 49 13.79 11.83 1.09
N GLU A 50 12.96 12.41 1.95
CA GLU A 50 12.43 11.68 3.09
C GLU A 50 11.15 10.94 2.68
N LEU A 51 11.27 9.62 2.47
CA LEU A 51 10.14 8.74 2.25
C LEU A 51 9.26 8.72 3.51
N ARG A 52 7.99 9.14 3.37
CA ARG A 52 7.02 9.11 4.47
C ARG A 52 6.55 7.69 4.73
N GLN A 53 6.66 7.27 5.99
CA GLN A 53 6.28 5.93 6.44
C GLN A 53 4.94 5.94 7.16
N TYR A 54 4.12 4.95 6.85
CA TYR A 54 2.78 4.80 7.38
C TYR A 54 2.58 3.38 7.92
N LEU A 55 1.91 3.27 9.05
CA LEU A 55 1.33 2.03 9.55
C LEU A 55 -0.09 1.91 8.98
N ILE A 56 -0.34 0.81 8.28
CA ILE A 56 -1.65 0.44 7.75
C ILE A 56 -2.11 -0.80 8.51
N ALA A 57 -3.17 -0.65 9.30
CA ALA A 57 -3.83 -1.78 9.95
C ALA A 57 -5.05 -2.20 9.12
N LEU A 58 -5.10 -3.47 8.76
CA LEU A 58 -6.15 -4.10 7.97
C LEU A 58 -6.86 -5.18 8.80
N PRO A 59 -8.20 -5.24 8.80
CA PRO A 59 -8.92 -6.31 9.48
C PRO A 59 -8.70 -7.65 8.76
N PHE A 60 -8.90 -8.77 9.47
CA PHE A 60 -8.85 -10.11 8.85
C PHE A 60 -9.97 -10.36 7.83
N GLU A 61 -11.07 -9.63 7.93
CA GLU A 61 -12.19 -9.67 6.99
C GLU A 61 -12.76 -8.26 6.79
N ASN A 62 -13.34 -8.00 5.62
CA ASN A 62 -14.06 -6.75 5.41
C ASN A 62 -15.47 -6.81 6.00
N GLY A 63 -16.21 -5.69 5.97
CA GLY A 63 -17.58 -5.61 6.48
C GLY A 63 -18.61 -6.52 5.77
N ALA A 64 -18.22 -7.21 4.69
CA ALA A 64 -19.03 -8.20 3.98
C ALA A 64 -18.61 -9.66 4.31
N GLY A 65 -17.69 -9.86 5.27
CA GLY A 65 -17.18 -11.18 5.64
C GLY A 65 -16.19 -11.78 4.64
N VAL A 66 -15.63 -10.97 3.72
CA VAL A 66 -14.61 -11.43 2.77
C VAL A 66 -13.25 -11.38 3.45
N PRO A 67 -12.53 -12.51 3.57
CA PRO A 67 -11.25 -12.56 4.25
C PRO A 67 -10.18 -11.77 3.50
N LEU A 68 -9.25 -11.18 4.26
CA LEU A 68 -8.07 -10.54 3.73
C LEU A 68 -7.15 -11.61 3.13
N PRO A 69 -6.85 -11.55 1.82
CA PRO A 69 -5.94 -12.48 1.20
C PRO A 69 -4.51 -12.21 1.66
N ARG A 70 -3.62 -13.17 1.41
CA ARG A 70 -2.18 -12.95 1.64
C ARG A 70 -1.69 -11.79 0.77
N LEU A 71 -1.19 -10.76 1.43
CA LEU A 71 -0.60 -9.60 0.78
C LEU A 71 0.90 -9.80 0.53
N PHE A 72 1.40 -9.17 -0.53
CA PHE A 72 2.81 -9.13 -0.87
C PHE A 72 3.44 -7.84 -0.36
N THR A 73 4.68 -7.95 0.14
CA THR A 73 5.43 -6.83 0.71
C THR A 73 6.82 -6.74 0.07
N GLY A 74 7.37 -5.54 -0.01
CA GLY A 74 8.72 -5.27 -0.52
C GLY A 74 8.71 -4.27 -1.68
N GLU A 75 9.71 -4.32 -2.56
CA GLU A 75 9.74 -3.42 -3.72
C GLU A 75 8.58 -3.65 -4.69
N ARG A 76 8.18 -4.90 -4.86
CA ARG A 76 7.00 -5.34 -5.63
C ARG A 76 5.81 -5.66 -4.73
N GLY A 77 5.69 -4.95 -3.62
CA GLY A 77 4.58 -5.10 -2.68
C GLY A 77 3.24 -4.71 -3.32
N ASP A 78 2.16 -5.19 -2.71
CA ASP A 78 0.82 -4.74 -3.08
C ASP A 78 0.66 -3.24 -2.79
N LEU A 79 -0.20 -2.59 -3.57
CA LEU A 79 -0.50 -1.18 -3.45
C LEU A 79 -1.77 -0.99 -2.64
N VAL A 80 -1.75 -0.06 -1.69
CA VAL A 80 -2.93 0.36 -0.93
C VAL A 80 -3.33 1.76 -1.38
N GLU A 81 -4.49 1.85 -2.03
CA GLU A 81 -5.09 3.12 -2.42
C GLU A 81 -6.13 3.55 -1.39
N THR A 82 -6.05 4.81 -0.96
CA THR A 82 -7.03 5.48 -0.11
C THR A 82 -7.33 6.86 -0.70
N THR A 83 -8.15 7.68 -0.03
CA THR A 83 -8.57 9.02 -0.47
C THR A 83 -7.41 9.88 -1.02
N GLY A 84 -7.21 9.81 -2.34
CA GLY A 84 -6.21 10.57 -3.11
C GLY A 84 -4.75 10.15 -2.94
N ARG A 85 -4.46 8.99 -2.31
CA ARG A 85 -3.07 8.57 -2.02
C ARG A 85 -2.89 7.09 -2.28
N VAL A 86 -1.70 6.74 -2.78
CA VAL A 86 -1.28 5.36 -3.02
C VAL A 86 -0.07 5.06 -2.14
N PHE A 87 -0.09 3.92 -1.46
CA PHE A 87 0.99 3.43 -0.63
C PHE A 87 1.50 2.09 -1.15
N ASN A 88 2.81 1.87 -1.10
CA ASN A 88 3.41 0.58 -1.42
C ASN A 88 3.70 -0.17 -0.11
N LEU A 89 3.19 -1.39 0.05
CA LEU A 89 3.45 -2.23 1.22
C LEU A 89 4.90 -2.72 1.23
N LYS A 90 5.67 -2.30 2.23
CA LYS A 90 7.09 -2.65 2.34
C LYS A 90 7.35 -3.79 3.29
N GLN A 91 6.63 -3.84 4.41
CA GLN A 91 6.85 -4.84 5.45
C GLN A 91 5.55 -5.25 6.11
N SER A 92 5.43 -6.54 6.41
CA SER A 92 4.38 -7.09 7.29
C SER A 92 4.88 -7.12 8.72
N MET A 93 4.04 -6.70 9.66
CA MET A 93 4.26 -6.83 11.08
C MET A 93 3.32 -7.88 11.68
N ALA A 94 3.75 -8.52 12.77
CA ALA A 94 2.83 -9.27 13.61
C ALA A 94 1.87 -8.24 14.25
N GLY A 95 0.57 -8.38 13.96
CA GLY A 95 -0.45 -7.42 14.37
C GLY A 95 -0.43 -7.14 15.88
N SER A 96 -0.62 -5.87 16.24
CA SER A 96 -0.68 -5.41 17.62
C SER A 96 -1.96 -5.85 18.37
N LEU A 97 -3.00 -6.27 17.64
CA LEU A 97 -4.30 -6.72 18.16
C LEU A 97 -4.69 -8.09 17.59
N LEU A 98 -5.50 -8.85 18.33
CA LEU A 98 -6.02 -10.17 17.97
C LEU A 98 -6.83 -10.22 16.65
N TRP A 99 -7.15 -9.08 16.03
CA TRP A 99 -8.12 -8.96 14.93
C TRP A 99 -7.63 -8.17 13.70
N GLU A 100 -6.36 -7.76 13.68
CA GLU A 100 -5.81 -6.91 12.61
C GLU A 100 -4.44 -7.41 12.12
N ASN A 101 -4.14 -7.20 10.83
CA ASN A 101 -2.82 -7.33 10.23
C ASN A 101 -2.21 -5.95 10.05
N ASP A 102 -1.02 -5.75 10.61
CA ASP A 102 -0.30 -4.49 10.55
C ASP A 102 0.76 -4.51 9.43
N PHE A 103 0.81 -3.44 8.63
CA PHE A 103 1.78 -3.28 7.55
C PHE A 103 2.46 -1.92 7.62
N ILE A 104 3.75 -1.89 7.29
CA ILE A 104 4.48 -0.65 7.02
C ILE A 104 4.39 -0.39 5.52
N ALA A 105 3.96 0.81 5.17
CA ALA A 105 3.82 1.25 3.79
C ALA A 105 4.46 2.61 3.58
N TYR A 106 5.00 2.83 2.38
CA TYR A 106 5.54 4.13 1.98
C TYR A 106 4.58 4.81 1.03
N GLU A 107 4.39 6.12 1.22
CA GLU A 107 3.60 6.93 0.29
C GLU A 107 4.31 6.91 -1.07
N ASN A 108 3.64 6.35 -2.08
CA ASN A 108 4.12 6.38 -3.45
C ASN A 108 3.91 7.81 -3.96
N GLN A 109 4.89 8.66 -3.70
CA GLN A 109 5.01 9.94 -4.39
C GLN A 109 5.45 9.62 -5.81
N THR A 110 4.54 9.12 -6.64
CA THR A 110 4.73 9.20 -8.09
C THR A 110 5.04 10.65 -8.34
N GLN A 111 6.29 10.91 -8.75
CA GLN A 111 6.70 12.21 -9.26
C GLN A 111 5.57 12.64 -10.18
N GLN A 112 5.00 13.82 -9.92
CA GLN A 112 4.22 14.53 -10.92
C GLN A 112 5.16 14.64 -12.13
N GLN A 113 5.07 13.69 -13.07
CA GLN A 113 5.66 13.88 -14.39
C GLN A 113 4.78 14.93 -15.06
N PRO A 114 5.31 16.13 -15.33
CA PRO A 114 4.58 17.14 -16.09
C PRO A 114 4.29 16.67 -17.51
#